data_AF-A0A953AMW9-F1
#
_entry.id   AF-A0A953AMW9-F1
#
_cell.length_a   1.000
_cell.length_b   1.000
_cell.length_c   1.000
_cell.angle_alpha   90.00
_cell.angle_beta   90.00
_cell.angle_gamma   90.00
#
_symmetry.space_group_name_H-M   'P 1'
#
loop_
_entity.id
_entity.type
_entity.pdbx_description
1 polymer ?
#
loop_
_entity_poly.entity_id
_entity_poly.type
_entity_poly.pdbx_seq_one_letter_code
_entity_poly.pdbx_strand_id
1 'polypeptide(L)'
;MTAVAEIVADVRARGDEALREWSLRLDGVEPARAEPEPGLPEQALLDLADRVRRWHEAQRPRDLRREIEPGVELERRWVPLASVGIYVPRGLVSTLVMCAVPAQVAGVERIAVVTPPAGAGLVAAAAELLGL
;
A
#
# COMPACT_ATOMS: atom_id res chain seq x y z
N MET A 1 -18.79 23.14 3.53
CA MET A 1 -18.03 21.95 3.09
C MET A 1 -17.29 21.40 4.30
N THR A 2 -16.96 20.11 4.32
CA THR A 2 -16.14 19.55 5.42
C THR A 2 -14.66 19.85 5.15
N ALA A 3 -13.85 19.95 6.20
CA ALA A 3 -12.41 20.22 6.08
C ALA A 3 -11.69 19.21 5.16
N VAL A 4 -12.13 17.94 5.14
CA VAL A 4 -11.58 16.91 4.25
C VAL A 4 -11.88 17.21 2.77
N ALA A 5 -13.11 17.62 2.46
CA ALA A 5 -13.49 17.93 1.08
C ALA A 5 -12.69 19.11 0.51
N GLU A 6 -12.35 20.08 1.37
CA GLU A 6 -11.51 21.23 1.02
C GLU A 6 -10.09 20.80 0.67
N ILE A 7 -9.44 19.99 1.53
CA ILE A 7 -8.08 19.46 1.28
C ILE A 7 -8.03 18.68 -0.03
N VAL A 8 -9.00 17.78 -0.26
CA VAL A 8 -9.05 16.96 -1.49
C VAL A 8 -9.26 17.82 -2.73
N ALA A 9 -10.14 18.82 -2.67
CA ALA A 9 -10.40 19.71 -3.79
C ALA A 9 -9.17 20.56 -4.14
N ASP A 10 -8.45 21.04 -3.12
CA ASP A 10 -7.27 21.87 -3.29
C ASP A 10 -6.09 21.09 -3.87
N VAL A 11 -5.80 19.90 -3.34
CA VAL A 11 -4.77 18.99 -3.91
C VAL A 11 -5.13 18.58 -5.33
N ARG A 12 -6.41 18.40 -5.66
CA ARG A 12 -6.84 18.13 -7.04
C ARG A 12 -6.57 19.30 -7.97
N ALA A 13 -6.70 20.54 -7.50
CA ALA A 13 -6.54 21.74 -8.31
C ALA A 13 -5.08 22.15 -8.52
N ARG A 14 -4.24 22.03 -7.47
CA ARG A 14 -2.86 22.55 -7.46
C ARG A 14 -1.77 21.47 -7.31
N GLY A 15 -2.14 20.21 -7.11
CA GLY A 15 -1.19 19.11 -7.01
C GLY A 15 -0.22 19.25 -5.84
N ASP A 16 1.08 19.05 -6.12
CA ASP A 16 2.14 19.01 -5.11
C ASP A 16 2.31 20.32 -4.33
N GLU A 17 1.94 21.46 -4.91
CA GLU A 17 1.98 22.75 -4.21
C GLU A 17 1.03 22.75 -3.01
N ALA A 18 -0.25 22.40 -3.24
CA ALA A 18 -1.22 22.23 -2.16
C ALA A 18 -0.79 21.14 -1.18
N LEU A 19 -0.24 20.02 -1.67
CA LEU A 19 0.23 18.95 -0.79
C LEU A 19 1.33 19.42 0.17
N ARG A 20 2.32 20.18 -0.32
CA ARG A 20 3.37 20.78 0.52
C ARG A 20 2.79 21.70 1.58
N GLU A 21 1.89 22.60 1.18
CA GLU A 21 1.22 23.52 2.11
C GLU A 21 0.42 22.81 3.19
N TRP A 22 -0.38 21.80 2.82
CA TRP A 22 -1.17 21.02 3.78
C TRP A 22 -0.27 20.21 4.72
N SER A 23 0.79 19.60 4.21
CA SER A 23 1.78 18.87 5.03
C SER A 23 2.47 19.80 6.03
N LEU A 24 2.91 20.99 5.61
CA LEU A 24 3.48 21.99 6.51
C LEU A 24 2.48 22.45 7.57
N ARG A 25 1.22 22.64 7.19
CA ARG A 25 0.16 23.11 8.10
C ARG A 25 -0.25 22.06 9.13
N LEU A 26 -0.31 20.78 8.73
CA LEU A 26 -0.84 19.70 9.57
C LEU A 26 0.25 18.94 10.32
N ASP A 27 1.38 18.68 9.66
CA ASP A 27 2.48 17.86 10.17
C ASP A 27 3.76 18.67 10.44
N GLY A 28 3.81 19.94 10.04
CA GLY A 28 4.95 20.84 10.31
C GLY A 28 6.17 20.61 9.42
N VAL A 29 6.06 19.74 8.41
CA VAL A 29 7.17 19.35 7.52
C VAL A 29 6.70 19.24 6.08
N GLU A 30 7.60 19.50 5.13
CA GLU A 30 7.33 19.22 3.73
C GLU A 30 7.35 17.69 3.46
N PRO A 31 6.56 17.20 2.49
CA PRO A 31 6.63 15.83 2.04
C PRO A 31 8.02 15.53 1.49
N ALA A 32 8.64 14.46 1.99
CA ALA A 32 9.92 13.96 1.53
C ALA A 32 9.89 12.43 1.45
N ARG A 33 10.84 11.85 0.72
CA ARG A 33 11.07 10.41 0.78
C ARG A 33 11.62 10.08 2.18
N ALA A 34 10.98 9.14 2.86
CA ALA A 34 11.45 8.68 4.15
C ALA A 34 12.71 7.82 3.97
N GLU A 35 13.71 8.07 4.81
CA GLU A 35 14.94 7.29 4.87
C GLU A 35 14.81 6.20 5.94
N PRO A 36 15.27 4.96 5.69
CA PRO A 36 15.25 3.88 6.68
C PRO A 36 15.96 4.26 7.99
N GLU A 37 15.34 3.95 9.13
CA GLU A 37 15.95 4.15 10.44
C GLU A 37 16.14 2.82 11.19
N PRO A 38 17.20 2.68 12.00
CA PRO A 38 17.43 1.46 12.77
C PRO A 38 16.38 1.28 13.88
N GLY A 39 16.26 0.06 14.41
CA GLY A 39 15.35 -0.26 15.52
C GLY A 39 14.14 -1.09 15.12
N LEU A 40 13.99 -1.41 13.83
CA LEU A 40 13.01 -2.38 13.36
C LEU A 40 13.45 -3.80 13.73
N PRO A 41 12.61 -4.63 14.38
CA PRO A 41 12.90 -6.04 14.60
C PRO A 41 12.71 -6.83 13.29
N GLU A 42 13.72 -6.80 12.42
CA GLU A 42 13.66 -7.30 11.04
C GLU A 42 13.15 -8.74 10.95
N GLN A 43 13.70 -9.66 11.75
CA GLN A 43 13.28 -11.06 11.73
C GLN A 43 11.79 -11.22 12.08
N ALA A 44 11.31 -10.48 13.08
CA ALA A 44 9.90 -10.55 13.47
C ALA A 44 8.97 -10.00 12.37
N LEU A 45 9.41 -8.97 11.65
CA LEU A 45 8.69 -8.43 10.49
C LEU A 45 8.64 -9.45 9.35
N LEU A 46 9.77 -10.08 9.02
CA LEU A 46 9.86 -11.09 7.96
C LEU A 46 9.00 -12.32 8.29
N ASP A 47 9.03 -12.80 9.54
CA ASP A 47 8.18 -13.89 10.00
C ASP A 47 6.68 -13.52 9.91
N LEU A 48 6.32 -12.28 10.23
CA LEU A 48 4.96 -11.78 10.07
C LEU A 48 4.56 -11.76 8.59
N ALA A 49 5.42 -11.21 7.73
CA ALA A 49 5.19 -11.13 6.29
C ALA A 49 4.98 -12.52 5.67
N ASP A 50 5.79 -13.50 6.06
CA ASP A 50 5.66 -14.90 5.64
C ASP A 50 4.33 -15.52 6.08
N ARG A 51 3.91 -15.33 7.34
CA ARG A 51 2.59 -15.79 7.82
C ARG A 51 1.44 -15.14 7.04
N VAL A 52 1.50 -13.83 6.82
CA VAL A 52 0.48 -13.08 6.07
C VAL A 52 0.44 -13.54 4.61
N ARG A 53 1.61 -13.77 3.99
CA ARG A 53 1.73 -14.25 2.61
C ARG A 53 1.07 -15.61 2.45
N ARG A 54 1.43 -16.60 3.27
CA ARG A 54 0.83 -17.94 3.22
C ARG A 54 -0.69 -17.90 3.34
N TRP A 55 -1.21 -17.04 4.21
CA TRP A 55 -2.65 -16.90 4.41
C TRP A 55 -3.35 -16.31 3.17
N HIS A 56 -2.81 -15.24 2.58
CA HIS A 56 -3.43 -14.60 1.42
C HIS A 56 -3.23 -15.38 0.12
N GLU A 57 -2.13 -16.13 -0.02
CA GLU A 57 -1.94 -17.07 -1.13
C GLU A 57 -3.03 -18.14 -1.14
N ALA A 58 -3.40 -18.67 0.02
CA ALA A 58 -4.48 -19.66 0.15
C ALA A 58 -5.87 -19.09 -0.19
N GLN A 59 -6.04 -17.77 -0.14
CA GLN A 59 -7.30 -17.10 -0.50
C GLN A 59 -7.39 -16.74 -1.98
N ARG A 60 -6.28 -16.84 -2.74
CA ARG A 60 -6.25 -16.42 -4.15
C ARG A 60 -7.25 -17.24 -4.98
N PRO A 61 -8.28 -16.59 -5.56
CA PRO A 61 -9.25 -17.31 -6.37
C PRO A 61 -8.61 -17.88 -7.63
N ARG A 62 -9.09 -19.04 -8.08
CA ARG A 62 -8.72 -19.59 -9.39
C ARG A 62 -9.56 -18.94 -10.48
N ASP A 63 -8.94 -18.73 -11.63
CA ASP A 63 -9.67 -18.43 -12.85
C ASP A 63 -10.65 -19.57 -13.17
N LEU A 64 -11.79 -19.22 -13.72
CA LEU A 64 -12.85 -20.15 -14.09
C LEU A 64 -13.05 -20.06 -15.59
N ARG A 65 -12.75 -21.14 -16.31
CA ARG A 65 -13.08 -21.30 -17.73
C ARG A 65 -13.99 -22.51 -17.89
N ARG A 66 -15.10 -22.36 -18.62
CA ARG A 66 -16.05 -23.45 -18.91
C ARG A 66 -16.71 -23.27 -20.26
N GLU A 67 -16.84 -24.36 -21.00
CA GLU A 67 -17.77 -24.47 -22.11
C GLU A 67 -19.18 -24.70 -21.56
N ILE A 68 -20.15 -23.88 -21.95
CA ILE A 68 -21.53 -23.94 -21.46
C ILE A 68 -22.44 -24.69 -22.44
N GLU A 69 -22.13 -24.60 -23.73
CA GLU A 69 -22.74 -25.34 -24.83
C GLU A 69 -21.72 -25.45 -25.98
N PRO A 70 -21.90 -26.38 -26.94
CA PRO A 70 -20.90 -26.64 -27.98
C PRO A 70 -20.43 -25.38 -28.70
N GLY A 71 -19.16 -25.03 -28.55
CA GLY A 71 -18.52 -23.86 -29.17
C GLY A 71 -18.66 -22.55 -28.38
N VAL A 72 -19.28 -22.55 -27.20
CA VAL A 72 -19.45 -21.35 -26.36
C VAL A 72 -18.70 -21.51 -25.03
N GLU A 73 -17.55 -20.83 -24.94
CA GLU A 73 -16.74 -20.77 -23.73
C GLU A 73 -16.95 -19.46 -22.96
N LEU A 74 -17.15 -19.56 -21.65
CA LEU A 74 -17.15 -18.45 -20.72
C LEU A 74 -15.92 -18.52 -19.81
N GLU A 75 -15.32 -17.37 -19.56
CA GLU A 75 -14.17 -17.22 -18.68
C GLU A 75 -14.35 -16.08 -17.68
N ARG A 76 -13.99 -16.34 -16.41
CA ARG A 76 -13.81 -15.33 -15.37
C ARG A 76 -12.36 -15.38 -14.90
N ARG A 77 -11.64 -14.27 -15.09
CA ARG A 77 -10.26 -14.08 -14.64
C ARG A 77 -10.18 -13.17 -13.43
N TRP A 78 -9.24 -13.46 -12.54
CA TRP A 78 -8.85 -12.60 -11.44
C TRP A 78 -7.57 -11.86 -11.80
N VAL A 79 -7.69 -10.56 -12.03
CA VAL A 79 -6.59 -9.70 -12.48
C VAL A 79 -6.26 -8.69 -11.37
N PRO A 80 -4.98 -8.48 -11.02
CA PRO A 80 -4.60 -7.47 -10.05
C PRO A 80 -4.91 -6.05 -10.53
N LEU A 81 -5.01 -5.13 -9.57
CA LEU A 81 -4.93 -3.71 -9.87
C LEU A 81 -3.52 -3.38 -10.40
N ALA A 82 -3.43 -2.49 -11.39
CA ALA A 82 -2.13 -2.04 -11.89
C ALA A 82 -1.34 -1.25 -10.83
N SER A 83 -2.03 -0.51 -9.95
CA SER A 83 -1.40 0.24 -8.86
C SER A 83 -2.28 0.38 -7.64
N VAL A 84 -1.66 0.49 -6.46
CA VAL A 84 -2.33 0.78 -5.18
C VAL A 84 -1.54 1.80 -4.36
N GLY A 85 -2.26 2.58 -3.55
CA GLY A 85 -1.69 3.44 -2.52
C GLY A 85 -1.97 2.86 -1.14
N ILE A 86 -0.96 2.78 -0.29
CA ILE A 86 -1.04 2.28 1.08
C ILE A 86 -0.71 3.42 2.03
N TYR A 87 -1.68 3.81 2.86
CA TYR A 87 -1.45 4.74 3.96
C TYR A 87 -1.08 3.97 5.23
N VAL A 88 0.09 4.26 5.79
CA VAL A 88 0.59 3.66 7.02
C VAL A 88 0.60 4.73 8.12
N PRO A 89 -0.25 4.62 9.15
CA PRO A 89 -0.24 5.59 10.24
C PRO A 89 0.96 5.38 11.16
N ARG A 90 1.66 6.47 11.52
CA ARG A 90 2.58 6.62 12.67
C ARG A 90 3.41 5.39 13.05
N GLY A 91 4.24 4.88 12.13
CA GLY A 91 5.17 3.77 12.44
C GLY A 91 4.53 2.39 12.62
N LEU A 92 3.24 2.20 12.31
CA LEU A 92 2.57 0.89 12.40
C LEU A 92 3.01 -0.03 11.25
N VAL A 93 4.23 -0.56 11.33
CA VAL A 93 4.80 -1.47 10.33
C VAL A 93 3.97 -2.74 10.11
N SER A 94 3.16 -3.14 11.10
CA SER A 94 2.18 -4.22 10.92
C SER A 94 1.09 -3.87 9.90
N THR A 95 0.62 -2.61 9.87
CA THR A 95 -0.31 -2.13 8.84
C THR A 95 0.32 -2.21 7.46
N LEU A 96 1.59 -1.82 7.33
CA LEU A 96 2.30 -1.96 6.05
C LEU A 96 2.31 -3.42 5.59
N VAL A 97 2.70 -4.36 6.45
CA VAL A 97 2.72 -5.79 6.11
C VAL A 97 1.32 -6.29 5.72
N MET A 98 0.29 -5.94 6.49
CA MET A 98 -1.09 -6.38 6.24
C MET A 98 -1.70 -5.81 4.96
N CYS A 99 -1.17 -4.71 4.41
CA CYS A 99 -1.66 -4.12 3.16
C CYS A 99 -0.77 -4.45 1.95
N ALA A 100 0.55 -4.40 2.12
CA ALA A 100 1.50 -4.60 1.03
C ALA A 100 1.61 -6.07 0.62
N VAL A 101 1.67 -7.00 1.59
CA VAL A 101 1.81 -8.42 1.27
C VAL A 101 0.63 -8.95 0.45
N PRO A 102 -0.66 -8.65 0.78
CA PRO A 102 -1.77 -9.05 -0.07
C PRO A 102 -1.75 -8.42 -1.46
N ALA A 103 -1.29 -7.16 -1.59
CA ALA A 103 -1.14 -6.51 -2.89
C ALA A 103 -0.06 -7.20 -3.75
N GLN A 104 1.06 -7.59 -3.14
CA GLN A 104 2.10 -8.39 -3.79
C GLN A 104 1.59 -9.77 -4.20
N VAL A 105 0.87 -10.47 -3.32
CA VAL A 105 0.25 -11.78 -3.61
C VAL A 105 -0.76 -11.70 -4.76
N ALA A 106 -1.53 -10.60 -4.84
CA ALA A 106 -2.45 -10.36 -5.95
C ALA A 106 -1.70 -10.14 -7.29
N GLY A 107 -0.46 -9.65 -7.24
CA GLY A 107 0.36 -9.32 -8.42
C GLY A 107 0.29 -7.83 -8.80
N VAL A 108 0.07 -6.93 -7.84
CA VAL A 108 0.09 -5.48 -8.10
C VAL A 108 1.51 -5.02 -8.43
N GLU A 109 1.68 -4.35 -9.57
CA GLU A 109 3.01 -3.92 -10.07
C GLU A 109 3.53 -2.65 -9.40
N ARG A 110 2.65 -1.69 -9.09
CA ARG A 110 3.02 -0.41 -8.48
C ARG A 110 2.36 -0.20 -7.13
N ILE A 111 3.15 -0.28 -6.06
CA ILE A 111 2.70 -0.03 -4.70
C ILE A 111 3.34 1.27 -4.20
N ALA A 112 2.53 2.28 -3.91
CA ALA A 112 3.00 3.54 -3.31
C ALA A 112 2.66 3.56 -1.82
N VAL A 113 3.66 3.76 -0.96
CA VAL A 113 3.48 3.87 0.49
C VAL A 113 3.55 5.33 0.91
N VAL A 114 2.58 5.77 1.71
CA VAL A 114 2.54 7.11 2.30
C VAL A 114 2.35 7.02 3.80
N THR A 115 3.11 7.82 4.55
CA THR A 115 3.10 7.81 6.01
C THR A 115 3.40 9.22 6.54
N PRO A 116 2.78 9.67 7.63
CA PRO A 116 3.17 10.92 8.28
C PRO A 116 4.61 10.81 8.83
N PRO A 117 5.31 11.94 9.08
CA PRO A 117 6.74 11.96 9.41
C PRO A 117 7.09 11.17 10.68
N ALA A 118 6.20 11.15 11.67
CA ALA A 118 6.42 10.41 12.91
C ALA A 118 6.45 8.89 12.64
N GLY A 119 7.61 8.25 12.83
CA GLY A 119 7.81 6.82 12.58
C GLY A 119 7.97 6.47 11.09
N ALA A 120 8.17 7.47 10.23
CA ALA A 120 8.36 7.25 8.80
C ALA A 120 9.62 6.43 8.49
N GLY A 121 10.68 6.55 9.29
CA GLY A 121 11.92 5.80 9.10
C GLY A 121 11.74 4.30 9.34
N LEU A 122 11.00 3.90 10.38
CA LEU A 122 10.65 2.50 10.61
C LEU A 122 9.78 1.93 9.49
N VAL A 123 8.85 2.74 8.95
CA VAL A 123 8.04 2.35 7.79
C VAL A 123 8.91 2.19 6.54
N ALA A 124 9.87 3.09 6.32
CA ALA A 124 10.82 2.99 5.20
C ALA A 124 11.70 1.75 5.31
N ALA A 125 12.25 1.46 6.49
CA ALA A 125 13.02 0.23 6.73
C ALA A 125 12.17 -1.04 6.50
N ALA A 126 10.91 -1.03 6.95
CA ALA A 126 10.00 -2.15 6.71
C ALA A 126 9.63 -2.29 5.22
N ALA A 127 9.44 -1.18 4.51
CA ALA A 127 9.16 -1.17 3.08
C ALA A 127 10.33 -1.76 2.28
N GLU A 128 11.56 -1.39 2.62
CA GLU A 128 12.78 -1.93 2.01
C GLU A 128 12.88 -3.46 2.19
N LEU A 129 12.66 -3.96 3.42
CA LEU A 129 12.64 -5.41 3.69
C LEU A 129 11.55 -6.17 2.94
N LEU A 130 10.45 -5.49 2.60
CA LEU A 130 9.35 -6.06 1.80
C LEU A 130 9.57 -5.94 0.29
N GLY A 131 10.66 -5.27 -0.15
CA GLY A 131 10.97 -5.05 -1.56
C GLY A 131 10.07 -4.01 -2.24
N LEU A 132 9.67 -2.97 -1.50
CA LEU A 132 8.86 -1.84 -1.99
C LEU A 132 9.71 -0.60 -2.31
#